data_AF-A0A816D664-F1
#
_entry.id   AF-A0A816D664-F1
#
_cell.length_a   1.000
_cell.length_b   1.000
_cell.length_c   1.000
_cell.angle_alpha   90.00
_cell.angle_beta   90.00
_cell.angle_gamma   90.00
#
_symmetry.space_group_name_H-M   'P 1'
#
loop_
_entity.id
_entity.type
_entity.pdbx_description
1 polymer ?
#
loop_
_entity_poly.entity_id
_entity_poly.type
_entity_poly.pdbx_seq_one_letter_code
_entity_poly.pdbx_strand_id
1 'polypeptide(L)'
;MNRKTKLEDLSNEIFYEVFDYLHMLDIFIGFSSLNQRIWHMLKSIPLHINISLANSRKQIDFLLSHLTFHEDQVISINTSDRIRDHSSVIHLLFNRHYFINLKSCKLLLIYSMTKLNNIIKQIGNLNKLVILQIYQPDRSDLNENNNDELTRILLTNKSLSLRVLK
;
A
#
# COMPACT_ATOMS: atom_id res chain seq x y z
N MET A 1 10.18 -43.45 20.19
CA MET A 1 11.11 -42.37 20.61
C MET A 1 10.84 -41.16 19.73
N ASN A 2 10.13 -40.15 20.25
CA ASN A 2 9.95 -38.88 19.53
C ASN A 2 11.30 -38.19 19.44
N ARG A 3 11.84 -38.06 18.22
CA ARG A 3 12.95 -37.15 17.94
C ARG A 3 12.39 -35.74 18.07
N LYS A 4 12.44 -35.18 19.29
CA LYS A 4 12.29 -33.73 19.46
C LYS A 4 13.35 -33.08 18.60
N THR A 5 12.92 -32.20 17.71
CA THR A 5 13.87 -31.44 16.89
C THR A 5 14.55 -30.41 17.79
N LYS A 6 15.85 -30.15 17.58
CA LYS A 6 16.66 -29.23 18.41
C LYS A 6 16.07 -27.81 18.56
N LEU A 7 15.05 -27.48 17.79
CA LEU A 7 14.30 -26.23 17.84
C LEU A 7 13.39 -26.14 19.09
N GLU A 8 12.90 -27.27 19.60
CA GLU A 8 12.01 -27.32 20.77
C GLU A 8 12.74 -27.04 22.10
N ASP A 9 14.08 -27.08 22.08
CA ASP A 9 14.94 -26.82 23.23
C ASP A 9 15.45 -25.36 23.27
N LEU A 10 15.11 -24.52 22.28
CA LEU A 10 15.43 -23.10 22.31
C LEU A 10 14.55 -22.36 23.32
N SER A 11 15.14 -21.43 24.08
CA SER A 11 14.38 -20.51 24.92
C SER A 11 13.40 -19.71 24.08
N ASN A 12 12.17 -19.54 24.58
CA ASN A 12 11.17 -18.67 23.96
C ASN A 12 11.69 -17.23 23.77
N GLU A 13 12.66 -16.80 24.59
CA GLU A 13 13.32 -15.49 24.48
C GLU A 13 13.99 -15.28 23.12
N ILE A 14 14.63 -16.31 22.57
CA ILE A 14 15.27 -16.22 21.25
C ILE A 14 14.21 -16.08 20.15
N PHE A 15 13.04 -16.71 20.32
CA PHE A 15 11.94 -16.52 19.37
C PHE A 15 11.42 -15.08 19.40
N TYR A 16 11.19 -14.53 20.59
CA TYR A 16 10.76 -13.13 20.72
C TYR A 16 11.79 -12.17 20.12
N GLU A 17 13.08 -12.38 20.41
CA GLU A 17 14.16 -11.57 19.87
C GLU A 17 14.23 -11.65 18.33
N VAL A 18 14.08 -12.84 17.74
CA VAL A 18 14.00 -12.98 16.28
C VAL A 18 12.82 -12.21 15.69
N PHE A 19 11.64 -12.28 16.32
CA PHE A 19 10.47 -11.55 15.83
C PHE A 19 10.60 -10.03 15.99
N ASP A 20 11.32 -9.55 17.01
CA ASP A 20 11.60 -8.12 17.19
C ASP A 20 12.46 -7.54 16.07
N TYR A 21 13.30 -8.36 15.43
CA TYR A 21 14.13 -7.96 14.28
C TYR A 21 13.43 -8.11 12.93
N LEU A 22 12.30 -8.82 12.84
CA LEU A 22 11.61 -9.05 11.57
C LEU A 22 10.66 -7.91 11.23
N HIS A 23 10.72 -7.44 9.98
CA HIS A 23 9.73 -6.50 9.49
C HIS A 23 8.37 -7.21 9.38
N MET A 24 7.27 -6.49 9.61
CA MET A 24 5.92 -7.07 9.57
C MET A 24 5.61 -7.78 8.25
N LEU A 25 6.20 -7.31 7.14
CA LEU A 25 6.11 -7.98 5.84
C LEU A 25 6.78 -9.36 5.83
N ASP A 26 7.95 -9.50 6.45
CA ASP A 26 8.67 -10.76 6.55
C ASP A 26 7.89 -11.76 7.40
N ILE A 27 7.30 -11.28 8.51
CA ILE A 27 6.42 -12.06 9.38
C ILE A 27 5.21 -12.56 8.58
N PHE A 28 4.52 -11.66 7.88
CA PHE A 28 3.34 -12.00 7.08
C PHE A 28 3.62 -13.07 6.04
N ILE A 29 4.76 -13.00 5.36
CA ILE A 29 5.18 -13.96 4.32
C ILE A 29 5.61 -15.29 4.94
N GLY A 30 6.33 -15.23 6.06
CA GLY A 30 6.68 -16.41 6.84
C GLY A 30 5.41 -17.20 7.16
N PHE A 31 4.38 -16.54 7.68
CA PHE A 31 3.11 -17.20 7.99
C PHE A 31 2.32 -17.64 6.74
N SER A 32 2.30 -16.86 5.65
CA SER A 32 1.54 -17.21 4.43
C SER A 32 2.07 -18.46 3.73
N SER A 33 3.34 -18.81 3.94
CA SER A 33 3.99 -19.99 3.37
C SER A 33 3.97 -21.24 4.26
N LEU A 34 3.52 -21.16 5.52
CA LEU A 34 3.57 -22.29 6.45
C LEU A 34 2.66 -23.47 6.04
N ASN A 35 1.37 -23.21 5.82
CA ASN A 35 0.41 -24.20 5.35
C ASN A 35 -0.89 -23.54 4.87
N GLN A 36 -1.71 -24.33 4.15
CA GLN A 36 -2.95 -23.85 3.54
C GLN A 36 -3.97 -23.30 4.56
N ARG A 37 -4.01 -23.85 5.78
CA ARG A 37 -4.94 -23.37 6.82
C ARG A 37 -4.56 -21.97 7.29
N ILE A 38 -3.28 -21.73 7.57
CA ILE A 38 -2.77 -20.40 7.94
C ILE A 38 -2.96 -19.44 6.77
N TRP A 39 -2.72 -19.89 5.55
CA TRP A 39 -2.96 -19.08 4.36
C TRP A 39 -4.42 -18.62 4.28
N HIS A 40 -5.40 -19.52 4.39
CA HIS A 40 -6.82 -19.14 4.39
C HIS A 40 -7.20 -18.21 5.54
N MET A 41 -6.59 -18.39 6.72
CA MET A 41 -6.80 -17.48 7.84
C MET A 41 -6.27 -16.08 7.51
N LEU A 42 -5.07 -15.97 6.96
CA LEU A 42 -4.48 -14.70 6.55
C LEU A 42 -5.29 -14.03 5.44
N LYS A 43 -5.89 -14.78 4.50
CA LYS A 43 -6.78 -14.23 3.45
C LYS A 43 -7.97 -13.44 3.99
N SER A 44 -8.43 -13.78 5.18
CA SER A 44 -9.56 -13.07 5.81
C SER A 44 -9.15 -11.73 6.43
N ILE A 45 -7.86 -11.47 6.58
CA ILE A 45 -7.35 -10.29 7.27
C ILE A 45 -7.25 -9.13 6.28
N PRO A 46 -7.86 -7.96 6.56
CA PRO A 46 -7.68 -6.78 5.74
C PRO A 46 -6.24 -6.24 5.84
N LEU A 47 -5.66 -5.89 4.69
CA LEU A 47 -4.31 -5.33 4.61
C LEU A 47 -4.35 -3.80 4.53
N HIS A 48 -3.46 -3.20 5.31
CA HIS A 48 -3.21 -1.76 5.34
C HIS A 48 -1.76 -1.51 4.91
N ILE A 49 -1.59 -0.93 3.73
CA ILE A 49 -0.26 -0.64 3.18
C ILE A 49 0.15 0.77 3.61
N ASN A 50 1.28 0.87 4.32
CA ASN A 50 1.93 2.12 4.62
C ASN A 50 3.30 2.16 3.93
N ILE A 51 3.49 3.10 3.01
CA ILE A 51 4.75 3.29 2.29
C ILE A 51 5.46 4.49 2.93
N SER A 52 6.60 4.21 3.59
CA SER A 52 7.45 5.21 4.25
C SER A 52 8.84 5.32 3.58
N LEU A 53 9.59 6.36 3.92
CA LEU A 53 10.96 6.70 3.52
C LEU A 53 11.98 5.60 3.79
N ALA A 54 11.73 4.78 4.81
CA ALA A 54 12.62 3.70 5.21
C ALA A 54 12.60 2.52 4.22
N ASN A 55 11.60 2.46 3.34
CA ASN A 55 11.47 1.36 2.40
C ASN A 55 12.49 1.47 1.28
N SER A 56 13.45 0.56 1.26
CA SER A 56 14.36 0.35 0.13
C SER A 56 13.58 -0.09 -1.11
N ARG A 57 14.15 0.16 -2.31
CA ARG A 57 13.56 -0.32 -3.57
C ARG A 57 13.32 -1.84 -3.55
N LYS A 58 14.21 -2.60 -2.91
CA LYS A 58 14.05 -4.05 -2.73
C LYS A 58 12.80 -4.40 -1.91
N GLN A 59 12.54 -3.70 -0.80
CA GLN A 59 11.34 -3.92 0.00
C GLN A 59 10.06 -3.57 -0.79
N ILE A 60 10.13 -2.56 -1.65
CA ILE A 60 9.00 -2.20 -2.52
C ILE A 60 8.77 -3.25 -3.59
N ASP A 61 9.81 -3.68 -4.31
CA ASP A 61 9.70 -4.74 -5.33
C ASP A 61 9.20 -6.05 -4.70
N PHE A 62 9.67 -6.36 -3.49
CA PHE A 62 9.26 -7.51 -2.70
C PHE A 62 7.80 -7.41 -2.23
N LEU A 63 7.36 -6.24 -1.75
CA LEU A 63 5.94 -6.00 -1.45
C LEU A 63 5.08 -6.23 -2.68
N LEU A 64 5.48 -5.65 -3.83
CA LEU A 64 4.75 -5.77 -5.09
C LEU A 64 4.62 -7.21 -5.57
N SER A 65 5.65 -8.05 -5.43
CA SER A 65 5.53 -9.46 -5.85
C SER A 65 4.49 -10.22 -5.02
N HIS A 66 4.41 -9.92 -3.72
CA HIS A 66 3.50 -10.61 -2.81
C HIS A 66 2.06 -10.11 -2.96
N LEU A 67 1.84 -8.83 -3.23
CA LEU A 67 0.48 -8.29 -3.37
C LEU A 67 -0.34 -8.92 -4.49
N THR A 68 0.28 -9.52 -5.50
CA THR A 68 -0.40 -10.26 -6.58
C THR A 68 -1.45 -11.26 -6.07
N PHE A 69 -1.21 -11.91 -4.92
CA PHE A 69 -2.12 -12.90 -4.35
C PHE A 69 -3.04 -12.37 -3.24
N HIS A 70 -2.91 -11.08 -2.91
CA HIS A 70 -3.54 -10.43 -1.76
C HIS A 70 -4.15 -9.06 -2.12
N GLU A 71 -4.28 -8.72 -3.41
CA GLU A 71 -4.74 -7.41 -3.86
C GLU A 71 -6.17 -7.09 -3.41
N ASP A 72 -7.00 -8.13 -3.27
CA ASP A 72 -8.36 -8.06 -2.75
C ASP A 72 -8.39 -7.83 -1.24
N GLN A 73 -7.32 -8.10 -0.52
CA GLN A 73 -7.27 -7.84 0.92
C GLN A 73 -6.93 -6.39 1.25
N VAL A 74 -6.34 -5.64 0.30
CA VAL A 74 -5.89 -4.27 0.53
C VAL A 74 -7.09 -3.34 0.65
N ILE A 75 -7.31 -2.82 1.86
CA ILE A 75 -8.41 -1.88 2.13
C ILE A 75 -7.95 -0.44 2.30
N SER A 76 -6.65 -0.22 2.59
CA SER A 76 -6.10 1.13 2.60
C SER A 76 -4.65 1.22 2.16
N ILE A 77 -4.32 2.31 1.47
CA ILE A 77 -2.96 2.69 1.09
C ILE A 77 -2.68 4.07 1.65
N ASN A 78 -1.55 4.23 2.32
CA ASN A 78 -1.08 5.50 2.86
C ASN A 78 0.40 5.72 2.51
N THR A 79 0.76 6.94 2.10
CA THR A 79 2.15 7.37 2.02
C THR A 79 2.39 8.47 3.04
N SER A 80 3.21 8.16 4.05
CA SER A 80 3.27 8.94 5.30
C SER A 80 4.31 10.06 5.30
N ASP A 81 5.19 10.13 4.30
CA ASP A 81 6.42 10.91 4.43
C ASP A 81 6.58 12.08 3.46
N ARG A 82 6.61 13.29 4.04
CA ARG A 82 6.62 14.60 3.36
C ARG A 82 7.87 14.95 2.55
N ILE A 83 8.91 14.10 2.57
CA ILE A 83 10.29 14.52 2.22
C ILE A 83 10.78 13.91 0.89
N ARG A 84 10.22 12.79 0.40
CA ARG A 84 10.63 12.18 -0.89
C ARG A 84 9.45 11.89 -1.81
N ASP A 85 9.73 11.99 -3.11
CA ASP A 85 8.73 11.71 -4.14
C ASP A 85 8.41 10.21 -4.21
N HIS A 86 7.23 9.84 -3.75
CA HIS A 86 6.71 8.47 -3.87
C HIS A 86 5.98 8.22 -5.20
N SER A 87 5.93 9.21 -6.13
CA SER A 87 5.16 9.11 -7.38
C SER A 87 5.47 7.86 -8.19
N SER A 88 6.75 7.50 -8.30
CA SER A 88 7.17 6.33 -9.09
C SER A 88 6.74 5.01 -8.44
N VAL A 89 6.74 4.94 -7.11
CA VAL A 89 6.31 3.76 -6.35
C VAL A 89 4.81 3.61 -6.42
N ILE A 90 4.07 4.70 -6.20
CA ILE A 90 2.61 4.72 -6.27
C ILE A 90 2.17 4.36 -7.70
N HIS A 91 2.81 4.95 -8.71
CA HIS A 91 2.52 4.64 -10.11
C HIS A 91 2.78 3.17 -10.42
N LEU A 92 3.89 2.61 -9.95
CA LEU A 92 4.19 1.19 -10.10
C LEU A 92 3.17 0.29 -9.38
N LEU A 93 2.74 0.69 -8.19
CA LEU A 93 1.77 -0.03 -7.37
C LEU A 93 0.43 -0.17 -8.11
N PHE A 94 -0.14 0.95 -8.58
CA PHE A 94 -1.43 0.95 -9.28
C PHE A 94 -1.33 0.45 -10.73
N ASN A 95 -0.16 0.49 -11.38
CA ASN A 95 0.03 -0.14 -12.69
C ASN A 95 0.04 -1.68 -12.60
N ARG A 96 0.50 -2.25 -11.49
CA ARG A 96 0.65 -3.70 -11.34
C ARG A 96 -0.53 -4.39 -10.70
N HIS A 97 -1.32 -3.67 -9.91
CA HIS A 97 -2.35 -4.25 -9.05
C HIS A 97 -3.66 -3.48 -9.16
N TYR A 98 -4.76 -4.21 -9.04
CA TYR A 98 -6.10 -3.63 -9.03
C TYR A 98 -6.77 -3.86 -7.67
N PHE A 99 -6.71 -2.86 -6.79
CA PHE A 99 -7.21 -2.95 -5.42
C PHE A 99 -8.74 -2.82 -5.34
N ILE A 100 -9.46 -3.84 -5.80
CA ILE A 100 -10.94 -3.91 -5.85
C ILE A 100 -11.61 -3.51 -4.53
N ASN A 101 -11.00 -3.86 -3.39
CA ASN A 101 -11.55 -3.61 -2.05
C ASN A 101 -11.00 -2.35 -1.36
N LEU A 102 -10.26 -1.52 -2.08
CA LEU A 102 -9.68 -0.29 -1.53
C LEU A 102 -10.78 0.68 -1.09
N LYS A 103 -10.76 1.06 0.19
CA LYS A 103 -11.69 2.01 0.80
C LYS A 103 -11.06 3.36 1.09
N SER A 104 -9.76 3.38 1.39
CA SER A 104 -9.03 4.61 1.74
C SER A 104 -7.70 4.68 1.03
N CYS A 105 -7.45 5.80 0.35
CA CYS A 105 -6.19 6.07 -0.32
C CYS A 105 -5.69 7.47 0.09
N LYS A 106 -4.51 7.53 0.70
CA LYS A 106 -3.85 8.78 1.10
C LYS A 106 -2.49 8.83 0.45
N LEU A 107 -2.34 9.71 -0.54
CA LEU A 107 -1.17 9.81 -1.37
C LEU A 107 -0.55 11.18 -1.18
N LEU A 108 0.71 11.20 -0.79
CA LEU A 108 1.58 12.33 -0.97
C LEU A 108 2.38 12.14 -2.27
N LEU A 109 2.19 13.06 -3.21
CA LEU A 109 2.78 13.03 -4.55
C LEU A 109 3.55 14.30 -4.81
N ILE A 110 4.79 14.18 -5.28
CA ILE A 110 5.69 15.32 -5.33
C ILE A 110 5.96 15.77 -6.78
N TYR A 111 6.06 14.92 -7.82
CA TYR A 111 6.55 15.43 -9.12
C TYR A 111 6.09 14.79 -10.45
N SER A 112 4.84 14.33 -10.64
CA SER A 112 4.38 14.05 -12.02
C SER A 112 2.87 14.02 -12.22
N MET A 113 2.35 15.01 -12.96
CA MET A 113 0.93 15.07 -13.38
C MET A 113 0.53 13.91 -14.31
N THR A 114 1.43 13.48 -15.20
CA THR A 114 1.15 12.36 -16.11
C THR A 114 1.00 11.04 -15.35
N LYS A 115 1.86 10.77 -14.36
CA LYS A 115 1.73 9.60 -13.47
C LYS A 115 0.48 9.71 -12.59
N LEU A 116 0.19 10.91 -12.07
CA LEU A 116 -1.00 11.19 -11.27
C LEU A 116 -2.28 10.92 -12.07
N ASN A 117 -2.38 11.37 -13.32
CA ASN A 117 -3.55 11.15 -14.18
C ASN A 117 -3.81 9.66 -14.42
N ASN A 118 -2.75 8.86 -14.60
CA ASN A 118 -2.88 7.41 -14.73
C ASN A 118 -3.39 6.77 -13.43
N ILE A 119 -2.82 7.16 -12.28
CA ILE A 119 -3.27 6.68 -10.97
C ILE A 119 -4.74 7.06 -10.74
N ILE A 120 -5.13 8.29 -11.06
CA ILE A 120 -6.49 8.78 -10.87
C ILE A 120 -7.49 8.06 -11.76
N LYS A 121 -7.15 7.77 -13.02
CA LYS A 121 -8.01 6.94 -13.89
C LYS A 121 -8.25 5.56 -13.29
N GLN A 122 -7.20 4.93 -12.74
CA GLN A 122 -7.31 3.63 -12.09
C GLN A 122 -8.15 3.71 -10.80
N ILE A 123 -7.90 4.71 -9.97
CA ILE A 123 -8.66 5.00 -8.75
C ILE A 123 -10.12 5.30 -9.07
N GLY A 124 -10.39 5.98 -10.19
CA GLY A 124 -11.73 6.33 -10.65
C GLY A 124 -12.61 5.11 -10.95
N ASN A 125 -12.01 3.95 -11.20
CA ASN A 125 -12.72 2.69 -11.42
C ASN A 125 -13.00 1.92 -10.12
N LEU A 126 -12.52 2.41 -8.96
CA LEU A 126 -12.65 1.73 -7.67
C LEU A 126 -13.97 2.08 -6.97
N ASN A 127 -14.99 1.27 -7.20
CA ASN A 127 -16.35 1.49 -6.67
C ASN A 127 -16.46 1.46 -5.12
N LYS A 128 -15.46 0.91 -4.42
CA LYS A 128 -15.44 0.79 -2.95
C LYS A 128 -14.68 1.93 -2.26
N LEU A 129 -14.07 2.83 -3.03
CA LEU A 129 -13.27 3.90 -2.49
C LEU A 129 -14.15 4.99 -1.87
N VAL A 130 -13.90 5.29 -0.60
CA VAL A 130 -14.63 6.30 0.18
C VAL A 130 -13.77 7.52 0.44
N ILE A 131 -12.48 7.28 0.75
CA ILE A 131 -11.54 8.33 1.13
C ILE A 131 -10.43 8.38 0.09
N LEU A 132 -10.27 9.55 -0.53
CA LEU A 132 -9.11 9.88 -1.35
C LEU A 132 -8.53 11.21 -0.87
N GLN A 133 -7.28 11.17 -0.40
CA GLN A 133 -6.53 12.37 -0.03
C GLN A 133 -5.27 12.40 -0.88
N ILE A 134 -5.11 13.48 -1.64
CA ILE A 134 -3.90 13.70 -2.44
C ILE A 134 -3.27 14.97 -1.91
N TYR A 135 -2.07 14.82 -1.34
CA TYR A 135 -1.24 15.89 -0.84
C TYR A 135 -0.19 16.20 -1.89
N GLN A 136 -0.17 17.43 -2.37
CA GLN A 136 0.85 17.91 -3.29
C GLN A 136 1.48 19.16 -2.67
N PRO A 137 2.72 19.09 -2.18
CA PRO A 137 3.37 20.26 -1.60
C PRO A 137 3.54 21.34 -2.67
N ASP A 138 3.07 22.56 -2.37
CA ASP A 138 3.08 23.72 -3.28
C ASP A 138 4.46 23.94 -3.92
N ARG A 139 4.54 23.72 -5.24
CA ARG A 139 5.49 24.39 -6.13
C ARG A 139 4.74 24.82 -7.39
N SER A 140 4.91 26.11 -7.68
CA SER A 140 4.48 27.02 -8.76
C SER A 140 4.02 26.52 -10.15
N ASP A 141 4.01 25.22 -10.45
CA ASP A 141 3.87 24.74 -11.83
C ASP A 141 2.48 24.14 -12.13
N LEU A 142 1.52 24.30 -11.19
CA LEU A 142 0.13 23.94 -11.40
C LEU A 142 -0.59 25.05 -12.19
N ASN A 143 -0.62 24.93 -13.52
CA ASN A 143 -1.62 25.64 -14.31
C ASN A 143 -3.03 25.29 -13.80
N GLU A 144 -3.86 26.31 -13.53
CA GLU A 144 -5.21 26.18 -12.96
C GLU A 144 -6.09 25.17 -13.71
N ASN A 145 -5.90 25.02 -15.02
CA ASN A 145 -6.60 24.03 -15.87
C ASN A 145 -6.44 22.58 -15.40
N ASN A 146 -5.32 22.20 -14.78
CA ASN A 146 -5.08 20.82 -14.36
C ASN A 146 -5.81 20.47 -13.05
N ASN A 147 -6.01 21.46 -12.17
CA ASN A 147 -6.80 21.28 -10.95
C ASN A 147 -8.27 21.06 -11.28
N ASP A 148 -8.79 21.71 -12.32
CA ASP A 148 -10.16 21.50 -12.78
C ASP A 148 -10.39 20.11 -13.36
N GLU A 149 -9.40 19.54 -14.07
CA GLU A 149 -9.49 18.17 -14.60
C GLU A 149 -9.42 17.12 -13.48
N LEU A 150 -8.50 17.29 -12.51
CA LEU A 150 -8.42 16.45 -11.31
C LEU A 150 -9.73 16.48 -10.52
N THR A 151 -10.27 17.68 -10.30
CA THR A 151 -11.51 17.88 -9.57
C THR A 151 -12.69 17.27 -10.34
N ARG A 152 -12.75 17.41 -11.68
CA ARG A 152 -13.78 16.80 -12.53
C ARG A 152 -13.74 15.27 -12.53
N ILE A 153 -12.56 14.66 -12.71
CA ILE A 153 -12.41 13.18 -12.74
C ILE A 153 -12.77 12.56 -11.38
N LEU A 154 -12.58 13.31 -10.30
CA LEU A 154 -12.87 12.81 -8.96
C LEU A 154 -14.31 13.11 -8.48
N LEU A 155 -14.92 14.21 -8.93
CA LEU A 155 -16.32 14.56 -8.62
C LEU A 155 -17.34 13.69 -9.37
N THR A 156 -16.98 13.06 -10.49
CA THR A 156 -17.85 12.09 -11.18
C THR A 156 -18.11 10.83 -10.33
N ASN A 157 -17.27 10.55 -9.33
CA ASN A 157 -17.48 9.48 -8.35
C ASN A 157 -18.18 10.04 -7.10
N LYS A 158 -19.52 9.96 -7.10
CA LYS A 158 -20.48 10.62 -6.19
C LYS A 158 -20.33 10.39 -4.66
N SER A 159 -19.29 9.73 -4.16
CA SER A 159 -19.10 9.44 -2.72
C SER A 159 -17.71 9.75 -2.17
N LEU A 160 -16.85 10.46 -2.91
CA LEU A 160 -15.49 10.73 -2.47
C LEU A 160 -15.42 12.00 -1.61
N SER A 161 -15.03 11.84 -0.34
CA SER A 161 -14.61 12.99 0.50
C SER A 161 -13.22 13.44 0.04
N LEU A 162 -13.17 14.40 -0.87
CA LEU A 162 -11.93 14.94 -1.38
C LEU A 162 -11.39 16.07 -0.51
N ARG A 163 -10.11 15.97 -0.15
CA ARG A 163 -9.34 17.09 0.40
C ARG A 163 -8.02 17.16 -0.35
N VAL A 164 -7.93 18.09 -1.30
CA VAL A 164 -6.65 18.55 -1.83
C VAL A 164 -6.15 19.59 -0.84
N LEU A 165 -5.11 19.24 -0.09
CA LEU A 165 -4.47 20.14 0.85
C LEU A 165 -3.21 20.68 0.16
N LYS A 166 -3.19 22.01 -0.05
CA LYS A 166 -2.02 22.76 -0.49
C LYS A 166 -0.98 22.82 0.63
#